data_AF-A0A535WPW1-F1
#
_entry.id   AF-A0A535WPW1-F1
#
_cell.length_a   1.000
_cell.length_b   1.000
_cell.length_c   1.000
_cell.angle_alpha   90.00
_cell.angle_beta   90.00
_cell.angle_gamma   90.00
#
_symmetry.space_group_name_H-M   'P 1'
#
loop_
_entity.id
_entity.type
_entity.pdbx_description
1 polymer ?
#
loop_
_entity_poly.entity_id
_entity_poly.type
_entity_poly.pdbx_seq_one_letter_code
_entity_poly.pdbx_strand_id
1 'polypeptide(L)'
;VILETRDALDGQLTPDSRSADAGSVNLNVVHPLTGPVYVNGAEPGDLLEVKILEVEPASWGFTCQIPGFGFLRDVFSEPFLVRWRIADGFADSPDLPRVRIKGAPFPGTIGLAPSRGLMETIGKREKELLDRGGFVLPPEPADAIPGGAIGGEALRTVPPRETAGNVDIKQLCAGTTMLIPVYAQGALFSVGDAHFAQGDGEICGTAIEMQSVFHAQFFVRKGEASRRGQNDVAYYRDTYVQAPEIAVPRRFYATTGTSIEKGGLNQSENATLAARNAMLNMIDHLTERGYSRQQAYAICSVAVDLKISELVDVPNFVVSAVLPLDIFV
;
A
#
# COMPACT_ATOMS: atom_id res chain seq x y z
N VAL A 1 -20.25 8.28 6.20
CA VAL A 1 -20.48 6.93 5.64
C VAL A 1 -19.71 5.93 6.48
N ILE A 2 -20.26 4.73 6.63
CA ILE A 2 -19.63 3.62 7.34
C ILE A 2 -19.65 2.44 6.36
N LEU A 3 -18.50 1.83 6.10
CA LEU A 3 -18.32 0.79 5.10
C LEU A 3 -17.51 -0.36 5.71
N GLU A 4 -18.08 -1.57 5.74
CA GLU A 4 -17.33 -2.78 6.10
C GLU A 4 -16.48 -3.23 4.91
N THR A 5 -15.22 -3.59 5.14
CA THR A 5 -14.30 -4.04 4.09
C THR A 5 -13.79 -5.45 4.37
N ARG A 6 -13.65 -6.23 3.30
CA ARG A 6 -12.88 -7.48 3.34
C ARG A 6 -11.38 -7.16 3.30
N ASP A 7 -10.56 -8.12 3.68
CA ASP A 7 -9.10 -8.06 3.49
C ASP A 7 -8.73 -8.10 2.00
N ALA A 8 -7.51 -7.69 1.68
CA ALA A 8 -6.99 -7.56 0.31
C ALA A 8 -7.14 -8.83 -0.54
N LEU A 9 -7.13 -10.01 0.11
CA LEU A 9 -7.18 -11.32 -0.53
C LEU A 9 -8.59 -11.93 -0.55
N ASP A 10 -9.64 -11.15 -0.25
CA ASP A 10 -11.03 -11.60 -0.26
C ASP A 10 -11.30 -12.78 0.68
N GLY A 11 -10.62 -12.83 1.84
CA GLY A 11 -10.81 -13.88 2.85
C GLY A 11 -10.22 -15.24 2.49
N GLN A 12 -9.32 -15.30 1.50
CA GLN A 12 -8.64 -16.55 1.10
C GLN A 12 -7.68 -17.08 2.17
N LEU A 13 -7.18 -16.21 3.05
CA LEU A 13 -6.36 -16.59 4.20
C LEU A 13 -7.16 -16.49 5.50
N THR A 14 -6.81 -17.34 6.46
CA THR A 14 -7.46 -17.42 7.77
C THR A 14 -6.41 -17.48 8.88
N PRO A 15 -6.80 -17.33 10.17
CA PRO A 15 -5.88 -17.56 11.30
C PRO A 15 -5.25 -18.97 11.30
N ASP A 16 -5.89 -19.94 10.66
CA ASP A 16 -5.42 -21.32 10.55
C ASP A 16 -4.60 -21.60 9.29
N SER A 17 -4.41 -20.62 8.41
CA SER A 17 -3.58 -20.76 7.22
C SER A 17 -2.10 -20.97 7.56
N ARG A 18 -1.35 -21.45 6.57
CA ARG A 18 0.09 -21.74 6.61
C ARG A 18 0.77 -21.04 5.44
N SER A 19 2.10 -20.96 5.49
CA SER A 19 2.90 -20.36 4.42
C SER A 19 2.60 -20.95 3.03
N ALA A 20 2.31 -22.25 2.93
CA ALA A 20 1.96 -22.88 1.65
C ALA A 20 0.69 -22.29 1.02
N ASP A 21 -0.29 -21.89 1.84
CA ASP A 21 -1.56 -21.34 1.33
C ASP A 21 -1.34 -19.97 0.65
N ALA A 22 -0.40 -19.17 1.16
CA ALA A 22 0.00 -17.90 0.53
C ALA A 22 0.56 -18.09 -0.89
N GLY A 23 1.11 -19.26 -1.21
CA GLY A 23 1.57 -19.60 -2.56
C GLY A 23 0.45 -19.97 -3.54
N SER A 24 -0.80 -20.09 -3.07
CA SER A 24 -1.94 -20.58 -3.83
C SER A 24 -3.10 -19.58 -3.95
N VAL A 25 -2.92 -18.35 -3.47
CA VAL A 25 -3.96 -17.32 -3.50
C VAL A 25 -4.27 -16.89 -4.94
N ASN A 26 -5.56 -16.76 -5.24
CA ASN A 26 -6.02 -16.22 -6.50
C ASN A 26 -5.87 -14.69 -6.48
N LEU A 27 -4.91 -14.17 -7.24
CA LEU A 27 -4.69 -12.73 -7.36
C LEU A 27 -5.63 -12.05 -8.36
N ASN A 28 -6.54 -12.77 -9.03
CA ASN A 28 -7.50 -12.13 -9.95
C ASN A 28 -8.58 -11.35 -9.21
N VAL A 29 -8.93 -11.79 -7.99
CA VAL A 29 -10.00 -11.20 -7.17
C VAL A 29 -9.53 -10.03 -6.30
N VAL A 30 -8.21 -9.75 -6.28
CA VAL A 30 -7.67 -8.65 -5.50
C VAL A 30 -7.80 -7.33 -6.27
N HIS A 31 -8.18 -6.22 -5.63
CA HIS A 31 -8.70 -6.06 -4.27
C HIS A 31 -10.24 -6.02 -4.25
N PRO A 32 -10.93 -6.69 -3.29
CA PRO A 32 -12.38 -6.54 -3.11
C PRO A 32 -12.68 -5.20 -2.43
N LEU A 33 -13.30 -4.27 -3.17
CA LEU A 33 -13.61 -2.93 -2.65
C LEU A 33 -15.09 -2.77 -2.30
N THR A 34 -15.37 -2.16 -1.15
CA THR A 34 -16.72 -1.79 -0.73
C THR A 34 -17.10 -0.45 -1.35
N GLY A 35 -18.15 -0.46 -2.17
CA GLY A 35 -18.60 0.69 -2.95
C GLY A 35 -19.30 0.24 -4.25
N PRO A 36 -19.49 1.14 -5.23
CA PRO A 36 -19.21 2.56 -5.12
C PRO A 36 -20.31 3.32 -4.36
N VAL A 37 -19.90 4.27 -3.52
CA VAL A 37 -20.79 5.26 -2.90
C VAL A 37 -20.98 6.42 -3.86
N TYR A 38 -22.23 6.69 -4.25
CA TYR A 38 -22.60 7.85 -5.05
C TYR A 38 -22.74 9.10 -4.18
N VAL A 39 -21.99 10.16 -4.49
CA VAL A 39 -22.01 11.44 -3.77
C VAL A 39 -22.83 12.47 -4.53
N ASN A 40 -24.01 12.81 -4.01
CA ASN A 40 -24.90 13.77 -4.64
C ASN A 40 -24.22 15.13 -4.85
N GLY A 41 -24.29 15.66 -6.08
CA GLY A 41 -23.73 16.96 -6.47
C GLY A 41 -22.26 16.97 -6.85
N ALA A 42 -21.55 15.84 -6.72
CA ALA A 42 -20.19 15.68 -7.24
C ALA A 42 -20.20 15.47 -8.76
N GLU A 43 -19.41 16.26 -9.46
CA GLU A 43 -19.33 16.30 -10.93
C GLU A 43 -17.86 16.33 -11.38
N PRO A 44 -17.56 15.89 -12.62
CA PRO A 44 -16.21 15.97 -13.15
C PRO A 44 -15.61 17.38 -13.04
N GLY A 45 -14.38 17.48 -12.52
CA GLY A 45 -13.70 18.76 -12.26
C GLY A 45 -13.82 19.28 -10.82
N ASP A 46 -14.65 18.64 -9.99
CA ASP A 46 -14.66 18.85 -8.53
C ASP A 46 -13.48 18.13 -7.85
N LEU A 47 -13.20 18.50 -6.60
CA LEU A 47 -12.49 17.61 -5.67
C LEU A 47 -13.50 16.96 -4.72
N LEU A 48 -13.41 15.65 -4.52
CA LEU A 48 -14.01 15.01 -3.37
C LEU A 48 -13.02 15.11 -2.21
N GLU A 49 -13.42 15.82 -1.16
CA GLU A 49 -12.73 15.83 0.11
C GLU A 49 -13.22 14.65 0.96
N VAL A 50 -12.32 13.73 1.28
CA VAL A 50 -12.59 12.54 2.08
C VAL A 50 -11.86 12.68 3.41
N LYS A 51 -12.62 12.99 4.47
CA LYS A 51 -12.10 13.02 5.83
C LYS A 51 -12.22 11.63 6.45
N ILE A 52 -11.09 10.98 6.73
CA ILE A 52 -11.03 9.68 7.38
C ILE A 52 -11.24 9.91 8.88
N LEU A 53 -12.36 9.41 9.40
CA LEU A 53 -12.72 9.58 10.79
C LEU A 53 -12.13 8.44 11.63
N GLU A 54 -12.24 7.21 11.15
CA GLU A 54 -11.82 6.00 11.84
C GLU A 54 -11.64 4.85 10.86
N VAL A 55 -10.75 3.92 11.20
CA VAL A 55 -10.60 2.62 10.54
C VAL A 55 -10.55 1.60 11.67
N GLU A 56 -11.68 0.95 11.94
CA GLU A 56 -11.80 -0.02 13.02
C GLU A 56 -11.12 -1.34 12.60
N PRO A 57 -10.07 -1.78 13.29
CA PRO A 57 -9.35 -2.99 12.91
C PRO A 57 -10.10 -4.26 13.31
N ALA A 58 -9.99 -5.31 12.50
CA ALA A 58 -10.33 -6.66 12.94
C ALA A 58 -9.39 -7.15 14.07
N SER A 59 -9.75 -8.26 14.71
CA SER A 59 -8.95 -8.87 15.78
C SER A 59 -7.74 -9.69 15.30
N TRP A 60 -7.59 -9.84 13.98
CA TRP A 60 -6.51 -10.58 13.35
C TRP A 60 -6.16 -9.99 11.99
N GLY A 61 -4.96 -10.28 11.52
CA GLY A 61 -4.52 -9.94 10.19
C GLY A 61 -3.37 -10.83 9.73
N PHE A 62 -2.84 -10.55 8.55
CA PHE A 62 -1.72 -11.32 8.00
C PHE A 62 -0.73 -10.44 7.23
N THR A 63 0.51 -10.88 7.17
CA THR A 63 1.49 -10.42 6.17
C THR A 63 1.93 -11.64 5.40
N CYS A 64 1.89 -11.60 4.07
CA CYS A 64 2.31 -12.72 3.25
C CYS A 64 3.32 -12.34 2.17
N GLN A 65 4.21 -13.28 1.87
CA GLN A 65 5.11 -13.22 0.73
C GLN A 65 4.52 -14.18 -0.30
N ILE A 66 4.14 -13.63 -1.46
CA ILE A 66 3.55 -14.38 -2.56
C ILE A 66 4.62 -14.50 -3.65
N PRO A 67 4.96 -15.72 -4.12
CA PRO A 67 5.97 -15.93 -5.15
C PRO A 67 5.71 -15.08 -6.39
N GLY A 68 6.74 -14.33 -6.84
CA GLY A 68 6.63 -13.45 -8.00
C GLY A 68 6.00 -12.07 -7.72
N PHE A 69 5.67 -11.76 -6.46
CA PHE A 69 5.08 -10.49 -6.04
C PHE A 69 5.92 -9.77 -4.98
N GLY A 70 5.73 -8.46 -4.85
CA GLY A 70 6.52 -7.61 -3.94
C GLY A 70 7.78 -7.01 -4.57
N PHE A 71 8.44 -6.15 -3.79
CA PHE A 71 9.59 -5.35 -4.21
C PHE A 71 10.87 -6.17 -4.40
N LEU A 72 11.05 -7.23 -3.60
CA LEU A 72 12.21 -8.14 -3.63
C LEU A 72 11.83 -9.54 -4.11
N ARG A 73 10.83 -9.63 -5.00
CA ARG A 73 10.30 -10.89 -5.56
C ARG A 73 11.34 -11.78 -6.26
N ASP A 74 12.45 -11.21 -6.70
CA ASP A 74 13.59 -11.93 -7.29
C ASP A 74 14.49 -12.58 -6.23
N VAL A 75 14.43 -12.11 -4.98
CA VAL A 75 15.22 -12.61 -3.85
C VAL A 75 14.38 -13.54 -2.95
N PHE A 76 13.08 -13.27 -2.85
CA PHE A 76 12.12 -14.01 -2.02
C PHE A 76 11.11 -14.74 -2.91
N SER A 77 11.48 -15.93 -3.36
CA SER A 77 10.67 -16.77 -4.25
C SER A 77 9.74 -17.74 -3.53
N GLU A 78 9.97 -17.97 -2.24
CA GLU A 78 9.20 -18.93 -1.44
C GLU A 78 8.04 -18.24 -0.73
N PRO A 79 6.88 -18.91 -0.61
CA PRO A 79 5.77 -18.32 0.08
C PRO A 79 6.01 -18.30 1.60
N PHE A 80 5.57 -17.23 2.25
CA PHE A 80 5.71 -17.05 3.70
C PHE A 80 4.49 -16.33 4.27
N LEU A 81 4.12 -16.66 5.51
CA LEU A 81 2.96 -16.08 6.18
C LEU A 81 3.30 -15.74 7.63
N VAL A 82 2.97 -14.52 8.04
CA VAL A 82 2.92 -14.09 9.44
C VAL A 82 1.47 -13.85 9.80
N ARG A 83 0.97 -14.52 10.85
CA ARG A 83 -0.40 -14.34 11.34
C ARG A 83 -0.37 -13.44 12.56
N TRP A 84 -1.05 -12.31 12.48
CA TRP A 84 -1.07 -11.29 13.51
C TRP A 84 -2.32 -11.41 14.37
N ARG A 85 -2.13 -11.40 15.69
CA ARG A 85 -3.18 -11.11 16.65
C ARG A 85 -3.21 -9.61 16.88
N ILE A 86 -4.38 -9.00 16.70
CA ILE A 86 -4.58 -7.56 16.88
C ILE A 86 -5.42 -7.32 18.13
N ALA A 87 -4.86 -6.61 19.11
CA ALA A 87 -5.53 -6.26 20.35
C ALA A 87 -4.89 -5.02 20.99
N ASP A 88 -5.72 -4.21 21.66
CA ASP A 88 -5.28 -3.06 22.47
C ASP A 88 -4.39 -2.05 21.71
N GLY A 89 -4.62 -1.88 20.40
CA GLY A 89 -3.84 -0.99 19.53
C GLY A 89 -2.47 -1.54 19.11
N PHE A 90 -2.21 -2.83 19.32
CA PHE A 90 -0.99 -3.50 18.89
C PHE A 90 -1.27 -4.80 18.11
N ALA A 91 -0.28 -5.21 17.33
CA ALA A 91 -0.22 -6.52 16.68
C ALA A 91 1.02 -7.30 17.15
N ASP A 92 0.84 -8.56 17.50
CA ASP A 92 1.92 -9.51 17.80
C ASP A 92 1.67 -10.86 17.11
N SER A 93 2.72 -11.65 16.94
CA SER A 93 2.63 -12.94 16.23
C SER A 93 3.60 -13.98 16.80
N PRO A 94 3.18 -15.25 16.95
CA PRO A 94 4.12 -16.35 17.22
C PRO A 94 5.04 -16.65 16.03
N ASP A 95 4.64 -16.30 14.80
CA ASP A 95 5.46 -16.47 13.59
C ASP A 95 6.61 -15.44 13.54
N LEU A 96 6.50 -14.37 14.34
CA LEU A 96 7.47 -13.29 14.43
C LEU A 96 7.73 -12.91 15.91
N PRO A 97 8.41 -13.77 16.68
CA PRO A 97 8.54 -13.61 18.13
C PRO A 97 9.38 -12.38 18.49
N ARG A 98 9.09 -11.78 19.65
CA ARG A 98 9.76 -10.56 20.18
C ARG A 98 9.59 -9.30 19.32
N VAL A 99 8.60 -9.31 18.43
CA VAL A 99 8.16 -8.13 17.69
C VAL A 99 6.73 -7.80 18.11
N ARG A 100 6.49 -6.52 18.41
CA ARG A 100 5.16 -5.97 18.68
C ARG A 100 5.01 -4.67 17.89
N ILE A 101 4.01 -4.62 17.02
CA ILE A 101 3.77 -3.49 16.12
C ILE A 101 2.63 -2.64 16.68
N LYS A 102 2.84 -1.32 16.75
CA LYS A 102 1.77 -0.39 17.10
C LYS A 102 0.99 0.00 15.85
N GLY A 103 -0.34 -0.10 15.91
CA GLY A 103 -1.20 0.20 14.78
C GLY A 103 -1.38 1.70 14.53
N ALA A 104 -1.54 2.04 13.25
CA ALA A 104 -2.30 3.20 12.80
C ALA A 104 -3.13 2.77 11.59
N PRO A 105 -4.26 2.08 11.84
CA PRO A 105 -5.10 1.54 10.78
C PRO A 105 -5.44 2.55 9.68
N PHE A 106 -5.32 2.11 8.43
CA PHE A 106 -5.61 2.90 7.23
C PHE A 106 -6.06 1.99 6.07
N PRO A 107 -6.75 2.50 5.05
CA PRO A 107 -7.01 1.76 3.81
C PRO A 107 -5.82 1.88 2.84
N GLY A 108 -5.27 0.77 2.38
CA GLY A 108 -4.30 0.70 1.27
C GLY A 108 -4.94 1.13 -0.05
N THR A 109 -6.14 0.60 -0.33
CA THR A 109 -6.96 0.99 -1.47
C THR A 109 -8.13 1.90 -1.08
N ILE A 110 -8.09 3.15 -1.54
CA ILE A 110 -9.16 4.16 -1.37
C ILE A 110 -9.20 5.07 -2.60
N GLY A 111 -10.37 5.23 -3.23
CA GLY A 111 -10.41 6.01 -4.47
C GLY A 111 -11.78 6.22 -5.09
N LEU A 112 -11.76 6.86 -6.27
CA LEU A 112 -12.93 7.18 -7.07
C LEU A 112 -12.97 6.38 -8.38
N ALA A 113 -14.13 6.29 -9.01
CA ALA A 113 -14.18 5.72 -10.36
C ALA A 113 -13.60 6.70 -11.39
N PRO A 114 -12.82 6.20 -12.37
CA PRO A 114 -12.42 7.01 -13.51
C PRO A 114 -13.63 7.31 -14.41
N SER A 115 -13.52 8.36 -15.23
CA SER A 115 -14.39 8.49 -16.40
C SER A 115 -14.03 7.45 -17.46
N ARG A 116 -14.91 7.19 -18.43
CA ARG A 116 -14.55 6.35 -19.60
C ARG A 116 -13.33 6.87 -20.33
N GLY A 117 -13.26 8.18 -20.57
CA GLY A 117 -12.11 8.79 -21.26
C GLY A 117 -10.80 8.70 -20.47
N LEU A 118 -10.86 8.83 -19.14
CA LEU A 118 -9.68 8.61 -18.30
C LEU A 118 -9.25 7.14 -18.33
N MET A 119 -10.21 6.20 -18.23
CA MET A 119 -9.95 4.76 -18.33
C MET A 119 -9.25 4.39 -19.66
N GLU A 120 -9.73 4.94 -20.79
CA GLU A 120 -9.11 4.76 -22.11
C GLU A 120 -7.70 5.34 -22.18
N THR A 121 -7.48 6.53 -21.59
CA THR A 121 -6.17 7.18 -21.52
C THR A 121 -5.18 6.34 -20.72
N ILE A 122 -5.61 5.83 -19.56
CA ILE A 122 -4.84 4.92 -18.70
C ILE A 122 -4.50 3.63 -19.46
N GLY A 123 -5.51 2.99 -20.06
CA GLY A 123 -5.33 1.74 -20.79
C GLY A 123 -4.33 1.89 -21.94
N LYS A 124 -4.36 3.03 -22.66
CA LYS A 124 -3.40 3.32 -23.73
C LYS A 124 -1.97 3.41 -23.20
N ARG A 125 -1.70 4.21 -22.16
CA ARG A 125 -0.33 4.38 -21.64
C ARG A 125 0.22 3.10 -20.98
N GLU A 126 -0.63 2.32 -20.32
CA GLU A 126 -0.26 1.04 -19.71
C GLU A 126 0.04 0.00 -20.80
N LYS A 127 -0.76 -0.03 -21.88
CA LYS A 127 -0.45 -0.85 -23.05
C LYS A 127 0.87 -0.46 -23.71
N GLU A 128 1.12 0.83 -23.92
CA GLU A 128 2.38 1.31 -24.51
C GLU A 128 3.60 0.93 -23.64
N LEU A 129 3.46 0.95 -22.32
CA LEU A 129 4.49 0.47 -21.40
C LEU A 129 4.73 -1.03 -21.55
N LEU A 130 3.66 -1.82 -21.59
CA LEU A 130 3.73 -3.27 -21.80
C LEU A 130 4.40 -3.62 -23.14
N ASP A 131 4.02 -2.94 -24.22
CA ASP A 131 4.56 -3.16 -25.57
C ASP A 131 6.07 -2.89 -25.67
N ARG A 132 6.63 -2.08 -24.75
CA ARG A 132 8.08 -1.81 -24.63
C ARG A 132 8.77 -2.68 -23.56
N GLY A 133 8.09 -3.72 -23.06
CA GLY A 133 8.63 -4.67 -22.09
C GLY A 133 8.48 -4.27 -20.62
N GLY A 134 7.67 -3.25 -20.32
CA GLY A 134 7.35 -2.88 -18.95
C GLY A 134 6.41 -3.87 -18.28
N PHE A 135 6.48 -3.95 -16.95
CA PHE A 135 5.61 -4.82 -16.16
C PHE A 135 4.27 -4.14 -15.88
N VAL A 136 3.20 -4.67 -16.45
CA VAL A 136 1.84 -4.12 -16.39
C VAL A 136 0.85 -5.25 -16.17
N LEU A 137 -0.18 -5.02 -15.35
CA LEU A 137 -1.28 -5.95 -15.14
C LEU A 137 -2.48 -5.48 -15.99
N PRO A 138 -2.68 -6.03 -17.21
CA PRO A 138 -3.81 -5.66 -18.07
C PRO A 138 -5.15 -6.09 -17.44
N PRO A 139 -6.29 -5.65 -18.02
CA PRO A 139 -7.59 -6.21 -17.65
C PRO A 139 -7.57 -7.74 -17.62
N GLU A 140 -8.10 -8.32 -16.55
CA GLU A 140 -8.17 -9.76 -16.33
C GLU A 140 -9.64 -10.14 -16.14
N PRO A 141 -10.31 -10.68 -17.18
CA PRO A 141 -11.72 -11.03 -17.10
C PRO A 141 -11.99 -12.28 -16.26
N ALA A 142 -10.99 -13.14 -16.01
CA ALA A 142 -11.16 -14.29 -15.14
C ALA A 142 -11.45 -13.83 -13.70
N ASP A 143 -12.53 -14.34 -13.11
CA ASP A 143 -12.98 -14.04 -11.75
C ASP A 143 -13.29 -12.56 -11.44
N ALA A 144 -13.35 -11.70 -12.47
CA ALA A 144 -13.66 -10.28 -12.29
C ALA A 144 -15.07 -10.06 -11.73
N ILE A 145 -15.20 -9.08 -10.82
CA ILE A 145 -16.47 -8.67 -10.23
C ILE A 145 -16.63 -7.14 -10.39
N PRO A 146 -17.69 -6.65 -11.07
CA PRO A 146 -18.66 -7.42 -11.85
C PRO A 146 -18.00 -8.07 -13.08
N GLY A 147 -18.44 -9.28 -13.42
CA GLY A 147 -17.94 -10.00 -14.59
C GLY A 147 -18.56 -9.52 -15.92
N GLY A 148 -18.38 -10.31 -16.98
CA GLY A 148 -18.90 -10.00 -18.31
C GLY A 148 -17.95 -9.13 -19.14
N ALA A 149 -18.49 -8.39 -20.11
CA ALA A 149 -17.68 -7.61 -21.06
C ALA A 149 -16.76 -6.59 -20.36
N ILE A 150 -17.23 -6.00 -19.27
CA ILE A 150 -16.47 -4.99 -18.52
C ILE A 150 -15.18 -5.57 -17.91
N GLY A 151 -15.12 -6.87 -17.59
CA GLY A 151 -13.92 -7.51 -17.06
C GLY A 151 -12.74 -7.52 -18.06
N GLY A 152 -13.02 -7.44 -19.36
CA GLY A 152 -12.00 -7.34 -20.40
C GLY A 152 -11.54 -5.91 -20.70
N GLU A 153 -12.18 -4.90 -20.11
CA GLU A 153 -11.91 -3.48 -20.36
C GLU A 153 -11.48 -2.73 -19.10
N ALA A 154 -11.98 -3.16 -17.93
CA ALA A 154 -11.78 -2.48 -16.67
C ALA A 154 -10.35 -2.63 -16.14
N LEU A 155 -9.90 -1.56 -15.48
CA LEU A 155 -8.59 -1.50 -14.85
C LEU A 155 -8.53 -2.44 -13.64
N ARG A 156 -7.43 -3.18 -13.51
CA ARG A 156 -7.07 -3.84 -12.25
C ARG A 156 -6.85 -2.80 -11.15
N THR A 157 -7.21 -3.13 -9.91
CA THR A 157 -7.09 -2.24 -8.75
C THR A 157 -5.68 -2.21 -8.15
N VAL A 158 -4.76 -3.05 -8.63
CA VAL A 158 -3.39 -3.20 -8.08
C VAL A 158 -2.55 -1.91 -8.15
N PRO A 159 -2.43 -1.19 -9.28
CA PRO A 159 -1.61 0.02 -9.30
C PRO A 159 -2.40 1.28 -8.91
N PRO A 160 -1.76 2.25 -8.21
CA PRO A 160 -2.34 3.58 -7.98
C PRO A 160 -2.44 4.37 -9.27
N ARG A 161 -3.42 5.28 -9.32
CA ARG A 161 -3.68 6.19 -10.46
C ARG A 161 -4.16 7.55 -9.97
N GLU A 162 -4.54 8.42 -10.91
CA GLU A 162 -5.06 9.77 -10.66
C GLU A 162 -6.29 9.78 -9.74
N THR A 163 -7.05 8.68 -9.72
CA THR A 163 -8.23 8.49 -8.88
C THR A 163 -7.91 7.96 -7.47
N ALA A 164 -6.64 8.07 -7.04
CA ALA A 164 -6.05 7.31 -5.94
C ALA A 164 -6.03 5.80 -6.25
N GLY A 165 -6.94 5.02 -5.66
CA GLY A 165 -6.92 3.57 -5.76
C GLY A 165 -5.94 2.98 -4.74
N ASN A 166 -5.13 2.02 -5.16
CA ASN A 166 -4.19 1.32 -4.29
C ASN A 166 -2.92 2.14 -4.06
N VAL A 167 -2.97 3.06 -3.09
CA VAL A 167 -1.91 4.07 -2.87
C VAL A 167 -0.96 3.66 -1.75
N ASP A 168 -1.38 2.81 -0.81
CA ASP A 168 -0.54 2.24 0.25
C ASP A 168 0.24 3.29 1.06
N ILE A 169 -0.40 4.44 1.26
CA ILE A 169 0.15 5.58 2.03
C ILE A 169 -0.29 5.41 3.48
N LYS A 170 0.61 4.91 4.33
CA LYS A 170 0.34 4.66 5.76
C LYS A 170 -0.08 5.89 6.58
N GLN A 171 0.10 7.09 6.04
CA GLN A 171 -0.35 8.33 6.66
C GLN A 171 -1.87 8.57 6.47
N LEU A 172 -2.56 7.80 5.62
CA LEU A 172 -4.01 7.89 5.38
C LEU A 172 -4.85 7.23 6.48
N CYS A 173 -4.47 7.41 7.74
CA CYS A 173 -5.21 6.92 8.90
C CYS A 173 -6.24 7.93 9.41
N ALA A 174 -6.92 7.60 10.50
CA ALA A 174 -7.85 8.48 11.22
C ALA A 174 -7.27 9.90 11.43
N GLY A 175 -8.08 10.90 11.10
CA GLY A 175 -7.73 12.33 11.16
C GLY A 175 -7.11 12.89 9.88
N THR A 176 -6.77 12.06 8.89
CA THR A 176 -6.28 12.51 7.59
C THR A 176 -7.42 12.84 6.64
N THR A 177 -7.25 13.91 5.86
CA THR A 177 -8.19 14.35 4.83
C THR A 177 -7.52 14.22 3.46
N MET A 178 -8.17 13.51 2.54
CA MET A 178 -7.77 13.40 1.14
C MET A 178 -8.55 14.38 0.27
N LEU A 179 -7.94 14.83 -0.82
CA LEU A 179 -8.53 15.65 -1.88
C LEU A 179 -8.33 14.90 -3.20
N ILE A 180 -9.37 14.21 -3.67
CA ILE A 180 -9.30 13.34 -4.85
C ILE A 180 -10.06 14.00 -6.02
N PRO A 181 -9.44 14.19 -7.20
CA PRO A 181 -10.12 14.72 -8.38
C PRO A 181 -11.29 13.84 -8.83
N VAL A 182 -12.45 14.45 -9.06
CA VAL A 182 -13.66 13.78 -9.53
C VAL A 182 -13.62 13.69 -11.06
N TYR A 183 -13.75 12.47 -11.59
CA TYR A 183 -13.79 12.21 -13.04
C TYR A 183 -15.14 11.67 -13.51
N ALA A 184 -15.92 11.03 -12.64
CA ALA A 184 -17.24 10.49 -12.94
C ALA A 184 -18.34 11.21 -12.15
N GLN A 185 -19.54 11.27 -12.71
CA GLN A 185 -20.72 11.79 -12.02
C GLN A 185 -20.93 11.05 -10.70
N GLY A 186 -21.10 11.79 -9.62
CA GLY A 186 -21.28 11.24 -8.28
C GLY A 186 -20.00 10.71 -7.64
N ALA A 187 -18.83 10.93 -8.24
CA ALA A 187 -17.50 10.47 -7.81
C ALA A 187 -17.30 8.94 -7.75
N LEU A 188 -18.30 8.18 -7.29
CA LEU A 188 -18.31 6.72 -7.18
C LEU A 188 -17.14 6.22 -6.31
N PHE A 189 -17.21 6.56 -5.02
CA PHE A 189 -16.15 6.27 -4.05
C PHE A 189 -16.14 4.80 -3.62
N SER A 190 -14.97 4.17 -3.59
CA SER A 190 -14.77 2.81 -3.07
C SER A 190 -13.55 2.74 -2.14
N VAL A 191 -13.57 1.80 -1.20
CA VAL A 191 -12.50 1.56 -0.22
C VAL A 191 -12.39 0.08 0.12
N GLY A 192 -11.19 -0.40 0.43
CA GLY A 192 -10.94 -1.78 0.83
C GLY A 192 -9.51 -1.93 1.34
N ASP A 193 -9.03 -3.18 1.42
CA ASP A 193 -7.59 -3.46 1.57
C ASP A 193 -7.01 -2.73 2.80
N ALA A 194 -7.60 -2.99 3.95
CA ALA A 194 -7.28 -2.27 5.18
C ALA A 194 -6.03 -2.85 5.83
N HIS A 195 -5.13 -1.97 6.24
CA HIS A 195 -3.86 -2.32 6.85
C HIS A 195 -3.86 -1.87 8.30
N PHE A 196 -3.53 -2.77 9.23
CA PHE A 196 -3.35 -2.39 10.63
C PHE A 196 -2.08 -1.53 10.83
N ALA A 197 -1.01 -1.91 10.14
CA ALA A 197 0.26 -1.21 10.08
C ALA A 197 1.04 -1.61 8.82
N GLN A 198 1.88 -0.69 8.33
CA GLN A 198 2.72 -0.86 7.15
C GLN A 198 4.00 -0.04 7.31
N GLY A 199 5.12 -0.56 6.80
CA GLY A 199 6.33 0.21 6.51
C GLY A 199 6.19 1.01 5.21
N ASP A 200 7.10 1.94 4.94
CA ASP A 200 7.05 2.68 3.67
C ASP A 200 7.45 1.77 2.51
N GLY A 201 6.65 1.80 1.43
CA GLY A 201 6.86 1.02 0.21
C GLY A 201 6.33 -0.41 0.24
N GLU A 202 5.69 -0.84 1.33
CA GLU A 202 4.95 -2.11 1.43
C GLU A 202 5.73 -3.29 0.81
N ILE A 203 6.98 -3.47 1.24
CA ILE A 203 7.94 -4.13 0.35
C ILE A 203 7.66 -5.61 0.09
N CYS A 204 6.92 -6.34 0.95
CA CYS A 204 6.45 -7.70 0.66
C CYS A 204 5.32 -7.75 -0.40
N GLY A 205 4.77 -6.59 -0.77
CA GLY A 205 3.49 -6.46 -1.46
C GLY A 205 2.29 -6.65 -0.55
N THR A 206 2.51 -6.80 0.77
CA THR A 206 1.43 -6.83 1.76
C THR A 206 1.88 -6.14 3.05
N ALA A 207 0.91 -5.61 3.76
CA ALA A 207 1.05 -5.00 5.07
C ALA A 207 0.69 -5.99 6.20
N ILE A 208 0.22 -5.50 7.34
CA ILE A 208 -0.65 -6.29 8.23
C ILE A 208 -2.09 -6.15 7.71
N GLU A 209 -2.42 -6.97 6.71
CA GLU A 209 -3.71 -7.03 6.04
C GLU A 209 -4.81 -7.46 6.97
N MET A 210 -5.98 -6.80 6.90
CA MET A 210 -7.12 -7.14 7.73
C MET A 210 -8.46 -6.73 7.09
N GLN A 211 -9.53 -7.29 7.64
CA GLN A 211 -10.86 -6.74 7.49
C GLN A 211 -11.00 -5.48 8.37
N SER A 212 -11.92 -4.58 8.01
CA SER A 212 -12.14 -3.35 8.79
C SER A 212 -13.55 -2.80 8.68
N VAL A 213 -13.86 -1.84 9.56
CA VAL A 213 -14.97 -0.91 9.36
C VAL A 213 -14.40 0.49 9.12
N PHE A 214 -14.65 1.06 7.95
CA PHE A 214 -14.13 2.36 7.52
C PHE A 214 -15.17 3.47 7.69
N HIS A 215 -14.78 4.54 8.40
CA HIS A 215 -15.64 5.67 8.72
C HIS A 215 -15.10 6.93 8.05
N ALA A 216 -15.92 7.57 7.22
CA ALA A 216 -15.53 8.81 6.56
C ALA A 216 -16.65 9.84 6.43
N GLN A 217 -16.24 11.09 6.26
CA GLN A 217 -17.12 12.19 5.86
C GLN A 217 -16.67 12.74 4.51
N PHE A 218 -17.64 13.01 3.64
CA PHE A 218 -17.40 13.52 2.30
C PHE A 218 -17.85 14.98 2.18
N PHE A 219 -17.05 15.79 1.49
CA PHE A 219 -17.42 17.13 1.07
C PHE A 219 -17.05 17.32 -0.41
N VAL A 220 -17.87 18.06 -1.14
CA VAL A 220 -17.59 18.38 -2.55
C VAL A 220 -17.03 19.79 -2.63
N ARG A 221 -15.82 19.94 -3.18
CA ARG A 221 -15.24 21.24 -3.49
C ARG A 221 -15.43 21.54 -4.98
N LYS A 222 -16.48 22.32 -5.28
CA LYS A 222 -16.95 22.55 -6.64
C LYS A 222 -15.89 23.20 -7.54
N GLY A 223 -15.61 22.58 -8.69
CA GLY A 223 -14.68 23.07 -9.72
C GLY A 223 -13.21 23.18 -9.30
N GLU A 224 -12.85 22.75 -8.08
CA GLU A 224 -11.51 23.01 -7.54
C GLU A 224 -10.42 22.18 -8.22
N ALA A 225 -10.72 20.97 -8.70
CA ALA A 225 -9.72 20.17 -9.41
C ALA A 225 -9.35 20.86 -10.73
N SER A 226 -10.36 21.30 -11.49
CA SER A 226 -10.14 22.06 -12.74
C SER A 226 -9.44 23.40 -12.49
N ARG A 227 -9.86 24.16 -11.47
CA ARG A 227 -9.25 25.46 -11.15
C ARG A 227 -7.76 25.33 -10.82
N ARG A 228 -7.36 24.24 -10.16
CA ARG A 228 -5.97 23.98 -9.76
C ARG A 228 -5.16 23.23 -10.82
N GLY A 229 -5.81 22.66 -11.83
CA GLY A 229 -5.19 21.67 -12.71
C GLY A 229 -4.70 20.43 -11.93
N GLN A 230 -5.40 20.05 -10.87
CA GLN A 230 -4.99 18.96 -9.99
C GLN A 230 -5.37 17.61 -10.60
N ASN A 231 -4.36 16.79 -10.90
CA ASN A 231 -4.53 15.40 -11.34
C ASN A 231 -4.12 14.40 -10.25
N ASP A 232 -3.12 14.76 -9.45
CA ASP A 232 -2.64 13.90 -8.37
C ASP A 232 -3.45 14.11 -7.09
N VAL A 233 -3.55 13.04 -6.31
CA VAL A 233 -4.20 13.06 -5.01
C VAL A 233 -3.36 13.87 -4.04
N ALA A 234 -4.01 14.78 -3.32
CA ALA A 234 -3.39 15.46 -2.19
C ALA A 234 -4.02 14.97 -0.89
N TYR A 235 -3.27 15.00 0.20
CA TYR A 235 -3.80 14.71 1.52
C TYR A 235 -3.12 15.60 2.56
N TYR A 236 -3.83 15.87 3.65
CA TYR A 236 -3.34 16.72 4.73
C TYR A 236 -3.98 16.31 6.06
N ARG A 237 -3.32 16.70 7.14
CA ARG A 237 -3.83 16.64 8.51
C ARG A 237 -3.19 17.74 9.33
N ASP A 238 -3.88 18.21 10.35
CA ASP A 238 -3.40 19.31 11.20
C ASP A 238 -2.75 18.82 12.52
N THR A 239 -2.60 17.51 12.68
CA THR A 239 -2.05 16.85 13.88
C THR A 239 -1.08 15.73 13.51
N TYR A 240 -0.36 15.16 14.48
CA TYR A 240 0.51 14.01 14.22
C TYR A 240 -0.28 12.75 13.83
N VAL A 241 0.26 11.94 12.91
CA VAL A 241 -0.32 10.65 12.45
C VAL A 241 -0.50 9.68 13.62
N GLN A 242 0.55 9.52 14.41
CA GLN A 242 0.56 8.84 15.70
C GLN A 242 1.16 9.78 16.75
N ALA A 243 1.27 9.36 18.00
CA ALA A 243 2.08 10.10 18.97
C ALA A 243 3.49 10.36 18.37
N PRO A 244 4.06 11.57 18.54
CA PRO A 244 5.28 12.00 17.85
C PRO A 244 6.43 10.99 17.94
N GLU A 245 6.54 10.31 19.09
CA GLU A 245 7.58 9.33 19.40
C GLU A 245 7.53 8.07 18.52
N ILE A 246 6.40 7.84 17.83
CA ILE A 246 6.18 6.70 16.94
C ILE A 246 6.25 7.12 15.48
N ALA A 247 5.76 8.33 15.16
CA ALA A 247 5.86 8.89 13.81
C ALA A 247 7.31 9.24 13.43
N VAL A 248 8.10 9.70 14.40
CA VAL A 248 9.55 9.83 14.29
C VAL A 248 10.15 9.00 15.43
N PRO A 249 10.66 7.79 15.15
CA PRO A 249 11.05 6.87 16.20
C PRO A 249 12.13 7.49 17.07
N ARG A 250 11.88 7.54 18.40
CA ARG A 250 12.85 8.06 19.37
C ARG A 250 14.19 7.33 19.30
N ARG A 251 14.14 6.02 19.03
CA ARG A 251 15.30 5.17 18.80
C ARG A 251 15.10 4.42 17.49
N PHE A 252 16.06 4.55 16.58
CA PHE A 252 16.05 3.83 15.32
C PHE A 252 17.43 3.31 14.96
N TYR A 253 17.45 2.31 14.09
CA TYR A 253 18.62 1.90 13.33
C TYR A 253 18.33 2.15 11.85
N ALA A 254 19.29 2.67 11.09
CA ALA A 254 19.10 2.92 9.68
C ALA A 254 20.19 2.27 8.85
N THR A 255 19.79 1.62 7.77
CA THR A 255 20.70 1.22 6.69
C THR A 255 20.48 2.14 5.50
N THR A 256 21.53 2.36 4.71
CA THR A 256 21.45 3.15 3.48
C THR A 256 21.70 2.27 2.27
N GLY A 257 21.24 2.74 1.13
CA GLY A 257 21.56 2.20 -0.18
C GLY A 257 21.77 3.32 -1.18
N THR A 258 22.65 3.07 -2.15
CA THR A 258 22.95 3.98 -3.25
C THR A 258 22.52 3.37 -4.59
N SER A 259 22.56 4.16 -5.66
CA SER A 259 22.28 3.71 -7.04
C SER A 259 23.33 2.74 -7.64
N ILE A 260 24.06 1.98 -6.82
CA ILE A 260 25.13 1.08 -7.25
C ILE A 260 24.68 -0.37 -7.05
N GLU A 261 24.79 -1.19 -8.10
CA GLU A 261 24.51 -2.62 -8.01
C GLU A 261 25.53 -3.34 -7.13
N LYS A 262 25.18 -4.53 -6.61
CA LYS A 262 26.13 -5.36 -5.84
C LYS A 262 27.42 -5.71 -6.61
N GLY A 263 27.36 -5.73 -7.94
CA GLY A 263 28.53 -5.93 -8.82
C GLY A 263 29.39 -4.69 -9.04
N GLY A 264 29.04 -3.54 -8.45
CA GLY A 264 29.75 -2.28 -8.59
C GLY A 264 29.34 -1.44 -9.81
N LEU A 265 28.40 -1.92 -10.64
CA LEU A 265 27.86 -1.14 -11.75
C LEU A 265 27.02 0.01 -11.20
N ASN A 266 27.33 1.22 -11.63
CA ASN A 266 26.60 2.41 -11.21
C ASN A 266 25.42 2.69 -12.16
N GLN A 267 24.24 2.92 -11.60
CA GLN A 267 23.03 3.32 -12.31
C GLN A 267 22.76 4.80 -12.05
N SER A 268 22.58 5.60 -13.10
CA SER A 268 22.33 7.04 -12.92
C SER A 268 21.01 7.27 -12.21
N GLU A 269 21.04 7.98 -11.07
CA GLU A 269 19.85 8.60 -10.46
C GLU A 269 18.72 7.61 -10.14
N ASN A 270 19.09 6.36 -9.79
CA ASN A 270 18.14 5.28 -9.58
C ASN A 270 17.73 5.12 -8.11
N ALA A 271 16.73 5.90 -7.67
CA ALA A 271 16.16 5.82 -6.32
C ALA A 271 15.58 4.43 -5.98
N THR A 272 15.03 3.72 -6.97
CA THR A 272 14.49 2.36 -6.78
C THR A 272 15.60 1.38 -6.41
N LEU A 273 16.75 1.45 -7.09
CA LEU A 273 17.91 0.62 -6.75
C LEU A 273 18.49 1.01 -5.38
N ALA A 274 18.57 2.31 -5.08
CA ALA A 274 18.99 2.78 -3.76
C ALA A 274 18.08 2.24 -2.64
N ALA A 275 16.75 2.29 -2.82
CA ALA A 275 15.78 1.71 -1.90
C ALA A 275 15.95 0.19 -1.75
N ARG A 276 16.14 -0.52 -2.87
CA ARG A 276 16.42 -1.97 -2.89
C ARG A 276 17.64 -2.32 -2.05
N ASN A 277 18.73 -1.59 -2.23
CA ASN A 277 19.97 -1.79 -1.49
C ASN A 277 19.81 -1.50 0.00
N ALA A 278 19.14 -0.40 0.36
CA ALA A 278 18.85 -0.06 1.76
C ALA A 278 18.07 -1.18 2.46
N MET A 279 17.05 -1.74 1.80
CA MET A 279 16.24 -2.82 2.35
C MET A 279 16.98 -4.15 2.46
N LEU A 280 17.79 -4.51 1.46
CA LEU A 280 18.62 -5.72 1.56
C LEU A 280 19.61 -5.62 2.73
N ASN A 281 20.24 -4.46 2.93
CA ASN A 281 21.10 -4.21 4.08
C ASN A 281 20.34 -4.29 5.41
N MET A 282 19.09 -3.81 5.46
CA MET A 282 18.26 -3.92 6.66
C MET A 282 17.90 -5.38 6.97
N ILE A 283 17.57 -6.15 5.95
CA ILE A 283 17.27 -7.59 6.07
C ILE A 283 18.49 -8.35 6.61
N ASP A 284 19.68 -8.04 6.10
CA ASP A 284 20.93 -8.65 6.58
C ASP A 284 21.18 -8.28 8.05
N HIS A 285 20.99 -7.02 8.45
CA HIS A 285 21.06 -6.59 9.85
C HIS A 285 20.05 -7.32 10.76
N LEU A 286 18.79 -7.47 10.34
CA LEU A 286 17.77 -8.21 11.10
C LEU A 286 18.12 -9.70 11.20
N THR A 287 18.78 -10.26 10.20
CA THR A 287 19.26 -11.65 10.22
C THR A 287 20.36 -11.83 11.27
N GLU A 288 21.28 -10.87 11.41
CA GLU A 288 22.29 -10.86 12.49
C GLU A 288 21.65 -10.81 13.90
N ARG A 289 20.43 -10.26 14.01
CA ARG A 289 19.63 -10.25 15.25
C ARG A 289 18.87 -11.56 15.50
N GLY A 290 19.03 -12.55 14.61
CA GLY A 290 18.50 -13.91 14.77
C GLY A 290 17.14 -14.18 14.14
N TYR A 291 16.64 -13.27 13.28
CA TYR A 291 15.46 -13.55 12.46
C TYR A 291 15.84 -14.32 11.19
N SER A 292 14.94 -15.16 10.67
CA SER A 292 15.12 -15.71 9.33
C SER A 292 15.04 -14.59 8.28
N ARG A 293 15.54 -14.84 7.07
CA ARG A 293 15.42 -13.84 5.98
C ARG A 293 13.96 -13.50 5.68
N GLN A 294 13.06 -14.50 5.67
CA GLN A 294 11.62 -14.25 5.46
C GLN A 294 11.01 -13.43 6.59
N GLN A 295 11.36 -13.72 7.85
CA GLN A 295 10.91 -12.92 9.00
C GLN A 295 11.43 -11.48 8.93
N ALA A 296 12.71 -11.30 8.58
CA ALA A 296 13.31 -9.98 8.41
C ALA A 296 12.62 -9.18 7.30
N TYR A 297 12.29 -9.81 6.18
CA TYR A 297 11.55 -9.17 5.09
C TYR A 297 10.13 -8.76 5.53
N ALA A 298 9.43 -9.62 6.28
CA ALA A 298 8.13 -9.30 6.87
C ALA A 298 8.21 -8.12 7.86
N ILE A 299 9.21 -8.08 8.75
CA ILE A 299 9.46 -6.93 9.63
C ILE A 299 9.63 -5.65 8.82
N CYS A 300 10.41 -5.70 7.74
CA CYS A 300 10.62 -4.55 6.89
C CYS A 300 9.31 -4.05 6.27
N SER A 301 8.44 -4.95 5.79
CA SER A 301 7.16 -4.58 5.17
C SER A 301 6.18 -3.93 6.12
N VAL A 302 6.21 -4.26 7.42
CA VAL A 302 5.22 -3.77 8.40
C VAL A 302 5.73 -2.64 9.29
N ALA A 303 7.04 -2.39 9.33
CA ALA A 303 7.64 -1.48 10.32
C ALA A 303 8.77 -0.58 9.82
N VAL A 304 9.43 -0.89 8.70
CA VAL A 304 10.62 -0.15 8.25
C VAL A 304 10.23 0.94 7.25
N ASP A 305 10.79 2.12 7.46
CA ASP A 305 10.48 3.30 6.67
C ASP A 305 11.59 3.64 5.68
N LEU A 306 11.30 3.58 4.39
CA LEU A 306 12.10 4.18 3.33
C LEU A 306 12.01 5.71 3.36
N LYS A 307 13.15 6.36 3.58
CA LYS A 307 13.32 7.80 3.45
C LYS A 307 14.24 8.09 2.28
N ILE A 308 13.70 8.79 1.28
CA ILE A 308 14.54 9.48 0.29
C ILE A 308 15.41 10.46 1.08
N SER A 309 16.72 10.21 1.09
CA SER A 309 17.67 11.00 1.88
C SER A 309 18.22 12.15 1.05
N GLU A 310 18.60 11.87 -0.20
CA GLU A 310 18.87 12.87 -1.22
C GLU A 310 18.58 12.32 -2.64
N LEU A 311 18.31 13.22 -3.60
CA LEU A 311 18.06 12.93 -5.02
C LEU A 311 18.79 13.93 -5.94
N VAL A 312 19.92 14.50 -5.51
CA VAL A 312 20.56 15.60 -6.25
C VAL A 312 22.05 15.41 -6.43
N ASP A 313 22.68 14.52 -5.66
CA ASP A 313 24.12 14.32 -5.70
C ASP A 313 24.49 13.29 -6.78
N VAL A 314 24.52 13.76 -8.03
CA VAL A 314 24.84 12.90 -9.18
C VAL A 314 26.22 12.23 -9.03
N PRO A 315 26.35 10.94 -9.40
CA PRO A 315 25.34 10.09 -10.07
C PRO A 315 24.44 9.28 -9.10
N ASN A 316 24.66 9.36 -7.79
CA ASN A 316 24.11 8.41 -6.83
C ASN A 316 23.06 9.05 -5.95
N PHE A 317 21.85 8.49 -5.95
CA PHE A 317 20.84 8.84 -4.97
C PHE A 317 20.98 7.96 -3.73
N VAL A 318 20.63 8.49 -2.57
CA VAL A 318 20.66 7.80 -1.29
C VAL A 318 19.24 7.65 -0.74
N VAL A 319 18.88 6.40 -0.44
CA VAL A 319 17.67 6.05 0.31
C VAL A 319 18.09 5.39 1.62
N SER A 320 17.42 5.76 2.71
CA SER A 320 17.61 5.17 4.04
C SER A 320 16.42 4.28 4.38
N ALA A 321 16.66 3.07 4.88
CA ALA A 321 15.65 2.21 5.49
C ALA A 321 15.75 2.35 7.01
N VAL A 322 14.73 2.93 7.65
CA VAL A 322 14.73 3.33 9.06
C VAL A 322 13.87 2.36 9.87
N LEU A 323 14.52 1.58 10.74
CA LEU A 323 13.89 0.61 11.63
C LEU A 323 13.63 1.22 13.01
N PRO A 324 12.37 1.38 13.45
CA PRO A 324 12.05 1.73 14.83
C PRO A 324 12.50 0.62 15.79
N LEU A 325 13.32 0.95 16.78
CA LEU A 325 13.83 -0.05 17.74
C LEU A 325 12.86 -0.38 18.87
N ASP A 326 11.78 0.38 19.02
CA ASP A 326 10.78 0.17 20.07
C ASP A 326 9.76 -0.93 19.72
N ILE A 327 9.83 -1.51 18.51
CA ILE A 327 9.02 -2.68 18.14
C ILE A 327 9.52 -3.97 18.78
N PHE A 328 10.75 -3.99 19.30
CA PHE A 328 11.34 -5.17 19.91
C PHE A 328 10.99 -5.23 21.40
N VAL A 329 10.43 -6.36 21.83
CA VAL A 329 9.96 -6.60 23.21
C VAL A 329 10.67 -7.76 23.89
#